data_AF-A0A7V4PPX6-F1
#
_entry.id   AF-A0A7V4PPX6-F1
#
_cell.length_a   1.000
_cell.length_b   1.000
_cell.length_c   1.000
_cell.angle_alpha   90.00
_cell.angle_beta   90.00
_cell.angle_gamma   90.00
#
_symmetry.space_group_name_H-M   'P 1'
#
loop_
_entity.id
_entity.type
_entity.pdbx_description
1 polymer ?
#
loop_
_entity_poly.entity_id
_entity_poly.type
_entity_poly.pdbx_seq_one_letter_code
_entity_poly.pdbx_strand_id
1 'polypeptide(L)' 'DGFASVYAHNRKNLVREGQKVERGDAIGEVGQTGRVSAPHLHFEIRKDNIAVDPLYYLP' A
#
# COMPACT_ATOMS: atom_id res chain seq x y z
N ASP A 1 -0.98 -14.05 10.43
CA ASP A 1 -0.06 -13.22 11.25
C ASP A 1 -0.49 -11.77 11.47
N GLY A 2 -1.71 -11.33 11.14
CA GLY A 2 -2.18 -9.97 11.52
C GLY A 2 -1.45 -8.80 10.83
N PHE A 3 -0.65 -9.08 9.80
CA PHE A 3 0.03 -8.05 9.01
C PHE A 3 -0.83 -7.61 7.83
N ALA A 4 -0.75 -6.32 7.51
CA ALA A 4 -1.32 -5.73 6.30
C ALA A 4 -0.35 -4.69 5.74
N SER A 5 -0.30 -4.56 4.41
CA SER A 5 0.35 -3.43 3.75
C SER A 5 -0.70 -2.45 3.24
N VAL A 6 -0.39 -1.16 3.27
CA VAL A 6 -1.26 -0.09 2.76
C VAL A 6 -0.51 0.71 1.72
N TYR A 7 -1.17 0.97 0.59
CA TYR A 7 -0.67 1.78 -0.50
C TYR A 7 -1.69 2.89 -0.76
N ALA A 8 -1.31 4.13 -0.54
CA ALA A 8 -2.19 5.28 -0.70
C ALA A 8 -1.67 6.27 -1.75
N HIS A 9 -2.54 7.23 -2.09
CA HIS A 9 -2.32 8.25 -3.12
C HIS A 9 -2.30 7.70 -4.56
N ASN A 10 -2.74 6.46 -4.77
CA ASN A 10 -2.81 5.84 -6.10
C ASN A 10 -3.66 6.69 -7.06
N ARG A 11 -3.21 6.81 -8.32
CA ARG A 11 -4.07 7.36 -9.40
C ARG A 11 -5.10 6.35 -9.88
N LYS A 12 -4.78 5.05 -9.73
CA LYS A 12 -5.62 3.94 -10.15
C LYS A 12 -5.32 2.71 -9.29
N ASN A 13 -6.36 2.02 -8.85
CA ASN A 13 -6.26 0.68 -8.26
C ASN A 13 -6.50 -0.36 -9.37
N LEU A 14 -5.64 -1.37 -9.45
CA LEU A 14 -5.71 -2.44 -10.46
C LEU A 14 -6.36 -3.73 -9.92
N VAL A 15 -6.71 -3.72 -8.63
CA VAL A 15 -7.31 -4.84 -7.91
C VAL A 15 -8.63 -4.43 -7.28
N ARG A 16 -9.43 -5.41 -6.89
CA ARG A 16 -10.70 -5.23 -6.17
C ARG A 16 -10.68 -5.92 -4.81
N GLU A 17 -11.60 -5.54 -3.95
CA GLU A 17 -11.77 -6.17 -2.64
C GLU A 17 -11.96 -7.69 -2.76
N GLY A 18 -11.29 -8.45 -1.89
CA GLY A 18 -11.31 -9.91 -1.89
C GLY A 18 -10.45 -10.58 -2.98
N GLN A 19 -9.84 -9.82 -3.90
CA GLN A 19 -8.93 -10.38 -4.89
C GLN A 19 -7.65 -10.87 -4.22
N LYS A 20 -7.27 -12.13 -4.49
CA LYS A 20 -5.97 -12.68 -4.12
C LYS A 20 -4.90 -12.13 -5.07
N VAL A 21 -3.74 -11.77 -4.51
CA VAL A 21 -2.56 -11.28 -5.23
C VAL A 21 -1.32 -11.98 -4.69
N GLU A 22 -0.30 -12.06 -5.53
CA GLU A 22 1.01 -12.62 -5.19
C GLU A 22 2.09 -11.54 -5.16
N ARG A 23 3.25 -11.87 -4.56
CA ARG A 23 4.38 -10.95 -4.53
C ARG A 23 4.82 -10.65 -5.96
N GLY A 24 4.85 -9.36 -6.30
CA GLY A 24 5.24 -8.87 -7.63
C GLY A 24 4.06 -8.47 -8.51
N ASP A 25 2.83 -8.80 -8.12
CA ASP A 25 1.64 -8.37 -8.85
C ASP A 25 1.47 -6.85 -8.83
N ALA A 26 1.06 -6.29 -9.97
CA ALA A 26 0.69 -4.89 -10.07
C ALA A 26 -0.68 -4.66 -9.41
N ILE A 27 -0.70 -3.98 -8.26
CA ILE A 27 -1.92 -3.70 -7.50
C ILE A 27 -2.49 -2.29 -7.72
N GLY A 28 -1.68 -1.37 -8.24
CA GLY A 28 -2.05 0.02 -8.41
C GLY A 28 -0.95 0.83 -9.09
N GLU A 29 -1.29 2.07 -9.41
CA GLU A 29 -0.39 3.02 -10.06
C GLU A 29 -0.23 4.25 -9.17
N VAL A 30 1.02 4.69 -8.95
CA VAL A 30 1.33 5.87 -8.13
C VAL A 30 0.61 7.11 -8.69
N GLY A 31 0.14 7.96 -7.79
CA GLY A 31 -0.56 9.18 -8.14
C GLY A 31 -0.45 10.24 -7.07
N GLN A 32 -1.46 11.12 -7.06
CA GLN A 32 -1.56 12.27 -6.16
C GLN A 32 -2.98 12.41 -5.60
N THR A 33 -3.70 11.31 -5.38
CA THR A 33 -5.07 11.38 -4.85
C THR A 33 -5.05 11.67 -3.35
N GLY A 34 -6.07 12.39 -2.85
CA GLY A 34 -6.15 12.79 -1.45
C GLY A 34 -5.30 14.01 -1.13
N ARG A 35 -4.68 14.01 0.06
CA ARG A 35 -4.01 15.21 0.62
C ARG A 35 -2.50 15.19 0.34
N VAL A 36 -2.14 15.57 -0.89
CA VAL A 36 -0.76 15.45 -1.41
C VAL A 36 -0.35 16.61 -2.33
N SER A 37 0.90 17.08 -2.23
CA SER A 37 1.45 18.16 -3.08
C SER A 37 2.10 17.72 -4.39
N ALA A 38 2.63 16.49 -4.48
CA ALA A 38 3.25 15.93 -5.68
C ALA A 38 3.12 14.40 -5.72
N PRO A 39 3.17 13.75 -6.90
CA PRO A 39 3.01 12.30 -7.01
C PRO A 39 4.06 11.53 -6.21
N HIS A 40 3.62 10.68 -5.29
CA HIS A 40 4.49 9.80 -4.51
C HIS A 40 3.70 8.61 -3.96
N LEU A 41 4.43 7.59 -3.48
CA LEU A 41 3.84 6.45 -2.80
C LEU A 41 3.81 6.72 -1.29
N HIS A 42 2.63 6.62 -0.69
CA HIS A 42 2.50 6.42 0.76
C HIS A 42 2.36 4.92 1.04
N PHE A 43 3.32 4.36 1.77
CA PHE A 43 3.41 2.94 2.07
C PHE A 43 3.44 2.72 3.58
N GLU A 44 2.61 1.79 4.06
CA GLU A 44 2.62 1.37 5.46
C GLU A 44 2.70 -0.15 5.57
N ILE A 45 3.32 -0.61 6.66
CA ILE A 45 3.08 -1.93 7.22
C ILE A 45 2.27 -1.73 8.51
N ARG A 46 1.21 -2.53 8.68
CA ARG A 46 0.38 -2.56 9.88
C ARG A 46 0.45 -3.94 10.50
N LYS A 47 0.62 -4.00 11.82
CA LYS A 47 0.51 -5.22 12.64
C LYS A 47 -0.65 -5.04 13.59
N ASP A 48 -1.63 -5.92 13.52
CA ASP A 48 -2.84 -5.88 14.36
C ASP A 48 -3.53 -4.49 14.28
N ASN A 49 -3.60 -3.95 13.05
CA ASN A 49 -4.15 -2.64 12.70
C ASN A 49 -3.38 -1.41 13.22
N ILE A 50 -2.18 -1.59 13.78
CA ILE A 50 -1.28 -0.52 14.22
C ILE A 50 -0.16 -0.34 13.18
N ALA A 51 0.05 0.89 12.70
CA ALA A 51 1.15 1.20 11.80
C ALA A 51 2.49 1.05 12.51
N VAL A 52 3.44 0.36 11.87
CA VAL A 52 4.81 0.15 12.34
C VAL A 52 5.79 0.64 11.28
N ASP A 53 7.04 0.90 11.67
CA ASP A 53 8.09 1.32 10.74
C ASP A 53 8.32 0.21 9.68
N PRO A 54 8.03 0.48 8.39
CA PRO A 54 8.13 -0.51 7.33
C PRO A 54 9.56 -1.04 7.11
N LEU A 55 10.59 -0.25 7.45
CA LEU A 55 11.98 -0.59 7.14
C LEU A 55 12.46 -1.86 7.84
N TYR A 56 11.83 -2.26 8.95
CA TYR A 56 12.15 -3.51 9.64
C TYR A 56 11.54 -4.76 8.97
N TYR A 57 10.64 -4.59 8.00
CA TYR A 57 9.85 -5.67 7.39
C TYR A 57 10.03 -5.78 5.88
N LEU A 58 10.74 -4.83 5.28
CA LEU A 58 11.11 -4.89 3.88
C LEU A 58 12.26 -5.88 3.68
N PRO A 59 12.24 -6.68 2.59
CA PRO A 59 13.31 -7.60 2.24
C PRO A 59 14.61 -6.90 1.84
#